data_AF-A0A1W2EZF9-F1
#
_entry.id   AF-A0A1W2EZF9-F1
#
_cell.length_a   1.000
_cell.length_b   1.000
_cell.length_c   1.000
_cell.angle_alpha   90.00
_cell.angle_beta   90.00
_cell.angle_gamma   90.00
#
_symmetry.space_group_name_H-M   'P 1'
#
loop_
_entity.id
_entity.type
_entity.pdbx_description
1 polymer ?
#
loop_
_entity_poly.entity_id
_entity_poly.type
_entity_poly.pdbx_seq_one_letter_code
_entity_poly.pdbx_strand_id
1 'polypeptide(L)'
;MKRRSSYADPAQLGFDSFLADAETINKAAAFERTHGHLPATMDKALPYYRGLIERHHTSMLAGDLEAALALREEANELALRLNNGEPGILAGPDAPGCMLARLSAAETGTVPLWGQVGSFIIKVRLMRVRIDMDGMFGIGGRFMTWMNFSANAVDHDKPFLSETGYRSFLGLNAVIVPDLTPETFATKVIETHIAKELKGRLRAIEPRYRQGKEI
;
A
#
# COMPACT_ATOMS: atom_id res chain seq x y z
N MET A 1 20.62 -29.98 -54.30
CA MET A 1 20.06 -28.95 -53.39
C MET A 1 20.50 -29.27 -51.96
N LYS A 2 21.70 -28.81 -51.54
CA LYS A 2 22.25 -29.05 -50.18
C LYS A 2 21.87 -27.87 -49.29
N ARG A 3 21.13 -28.14 -48.20
CA ARG A 3 20.83 -27.17 -47.13
C ARG A 3 22.16 -26.69 -46.52
N ARG A 4 22.43 -25.38 -46.56
CA ARG A 4 23.48 -24.77 -45.75
C ARG A 4 23.01 -24.74 -44.30
N SER A 5 23.67 -25.53 -43.47
CA SER A 5 23.58 -25.44 -42.01
C SER A 5 24.13 -24.06 -41.59
N SER A 6 23.30 -23.26 -40.92
CA SER A 6 23.73 -22.03 -40.25
C SER A 6 24.50 -22.40 -38.99
N TYR A 7 25.80 -22.60 -39.11
CA TYR A 7 26.67 -22.54 -37.94
C TYR A 7 26.74 -21.07 -37.51
N ALA A 8 26.12 -20.74 -36.38
CA ALA A 8 26.33 -19.44 -35.74
C ALA A 8 27.82 -19.31 -35.39
N ASP A 9 28.42 -18.18 -35.74
CA ASP A 9 29.84 -17.90 -35.53
C ASP A 9 30.13 -17.81 -34.01
N PRO A 10 31.03 -18.63 -33.45
CA PRO A 10 31.43 -18.56 -32.05
C PRO A 10 31.94 -17.17 -31.64
N ALA A 11 32.52 -16.40 -32.56
CA ALA A 11 32.98 -15.03 -32.28
C ALA A 11 31.81 -14.05 -32.10
N GLN A 12 30.70 -14.27 -32.81
CA GLN A 12 29.48 -13.47 -32.66
C GLN A 12 28.80 -13.76 -31.31
N LEU A 13 28.77 -15.02 -30.89
CA LEU A 13 28.28 -15.42 -29.55
C LEU A 13 29.13 -14.82 -28.41
N GLY A 14 30.45 -14.69 -28.62
CA GLY A 14 31.35 -14.06 -27.65
C GLY A 14 31.09 -12.56 -27.49
N PHE A 15 30.90 -11.83 -28.60
CA PHE A 15 30.62 -10.39 -28.57
C PHE A 15 29.25 -10.08 -27.96
N ASP A 16 28.23 -10.87 -28.29
CA ASP A 16 26.89 -10.73 -27.70
C ASP A 16 26.91 -10.95 -26.17
N SER A 17 27.71 -11.92 -25.69
CA SER A 17 27.94 -12.14 -24.26
C SER A 17 28.61 -10.94 -23.59
N PHE A 18 29.65 -10.36 -24.21
CA PHE A 18 30.32 -9.17 -23.67
C PHE A 18 29.39 -7.95 -23.60
N LEU A 19 28.52 -7.76 -24.60
CA LEU A 19 27.54 -6.69 -24.59
C LEU A 19 26.49 -6.88 -23.48
N ALA A 20 26.01 -8.11 -23.27
CA ALA A 20 25.08 -8.44 -22.20
C ALA A 20 25.70 -8.22 -20.81
N ASP A 21 26.96 -8.58 -20.62
CA ASP A 21 27.69 -8.33 -19.37
C ASP A 21 27.89 -6.84 -19.10
N ALA A 22 28.28 -6.07 -20.14
CA ALA A 22 28.43 -4.62 -20.04
C ALA A 22 27.09 -3.93 -19.72
N GLU A 23 25.99 -4.38 -20.34
CA GLU A 23 24.65 -3.87 -20.04
C GLU A 23 24.26 -4.16 -18.59
N THR A 24 24.56 -5.35 -18.08
CA THR A 24 24.30 -5.74 -16.69
C THR A 24 25.07 -4.85 -15.70
N ILE A 25 26.36 -4.63 -15.96
CA ILE A 25 27.20 -3.75 -15.12
C ILE A 25 26.68 -2.30 -15.16
N ASN A 26 26.32 -1.80 -16.34
CA ASN A 26 25.79 -0.45 -16.50
C ASN A 26 24.44 -0.26 -15.78
N LYS A 27 23.55 -1.27 -15.84
CA LYS A 27 22.29 -1.28 -15.10
C LYS A 27 22.54 -1.27 -13.59
N ALA A 28 23.44 -2.11 -13.08
CA ALA A 28 23.78 -2.15 -11.67
C ALA A 28 24.38 -0.81 -11.19
N ALA A 29 25.29 -0.21 -11.96
CA ALA A 29 25.89 1.08 -11.63
C ALA A 29 24.88 2.23 -11.70
N ALA A 30 23.93 2.21 -12.64
CA ALA A 30 22.82 3.16 -12.68
C ALA A 30 21.92 2.99 -11.45
N PHE A 31 21.59 1.76 -11.09
CA PHE A 31 20.75 1.45 -9.94
C PHE A 31 21.38 1.95 -8.63
N GLU A 32 22.67 1.69 -8.41
CA GLU A 32 23.39 2.13 -7.21
C GLU A 32 23.53 3.66 -7.16
N ARG A 33 23.68 4.35 -8.30
CA ARG A 33 23.68 5.82 -8.32
C ARG A 33 22.35 6.42 -7.86
N THR A 34 21.23 5.81 -8.27
CA THR A 34 19.89 6.30 -7.92
C THR A 34 19.52 5.91 -6.49
N HIS A 35 19.66 4.64 -6.12
CA HIS A 35 19.13 4.10 -4.87
C HIS A 35 20.19 3.94 -3.77
N GLY A 36 21.46 4.23 -4.07
CA GLY A 36 22.64 4.01 -3.21
C GLY A 36 22.57 4.67 -1.83
N HIS A 37 21.72 5.68 -1.69
CA HIS A 37 21.47 6.38 -0.43
C HIS A 37 20.51 5.65 0.52
N LEU A 38 19.68 4.71 0.01
CA LEU A 38 18.67 4.01 0.80
C LEU A 38 19.24 2.79 1.56
N PRO A 39 18.66 2.35 2.68
CA PRO A 39 19.07 1.11 3.33
C PRO A 39 18.98 -0.13 2.42
N ALA A 40 20.05 -0.94 2.40
CA ALA A 40 20.12 -2.18 1.61
C ALA A 40 19.75 -3.46 2.40
N THR A 41 19.39 -3.34 3.69
CA THR A 41 19.09 -4.48 4.57
C THR A 41 17.84 -4.21 5.39
N MET A 42 17.07 -5.26 5.72
CA MET A 42 15.83 -5.12 6.47
C MET A 42 16.03 -4.46 7.84
N ASP A 43 17.10 -4.81 8.56
CA ASP A 43 17.42 -4.27 9.89
C ASP A 43 17.59 -2.75 9.88
N LYS A 44 18.20 -2.21 8.82
CA LYS A 44 18.35 -0.76 8.63
C LYS A 44 17.13 -0.12 8.00
N ALA A 45 16.42 -0.85 7.14
CA ALA A 45 15.26 -0.35 6.43
C ALA A 45 14.03 -0.18 7.34
N LEU A 46 13.83 -1.06 8.32
CA LEU A 46 12.69 -0.98 9.22
C LEU A 46 12.63 0.34 10.02
N PRO A 47 13.68 0.77 10.75
CA PRO A 47 13.66 2.07 11.43
C PRO A 47 13.59 3.23 10.45
N TYR A 48 14.22 3.12 9.27
CA TYR A 48 14.12 4.14 8.22
C TYR A 48 12.68 4.32 7.72
N TYR A 49 11.99 3.21 7.46
CA TYR A 49 10.60 3.19 7.00
C TYR A 49 9.64 3.73 8.06
N ARG A 50 9.88 3.46 9.36
CA ARG A 50 9.13 4.09 10.45
C ARG A 50 9.29 5.62 10.44
N GLY A 51 10.52 6.12 10.22
CA GLY A 51 10.76 7.56 10.04
C GLY A 51 10.07 8.14 8.79
N LEU A 52 9.96 7.36 7.70
CA LEU A 52 9.16 7.76 6.54
C LEU A 52 7.67 7.90 6.88
N ILE A 53 7.11 6.96 7.63
CA ILE A 53 5.71 7.01 8.09
C ILE A 53 5.46 8.27 8.92
N GLU A 54 6.34 8.60 9.87
CA GLU A 54 6.19 9.77 10.74
C GLU A 54 6.24 11.10 9.94
N ARG A 55 7.20 11.22 9.02
CA ARG A 55 7.29 12.38 8.11
C ARG A 55 6.05 12.46 7.22
N HIS A 56 5.63 11.33 6.65
CA HIS A 56 4.46 11.28 5.78
C HIS A 56 3.19 11.69 6.55
N HIS A 57 3.05 11.23 7.78
CA HIS A 57 1.96 11.63 8.65
C HIS A 57 1.93 13.12 8.92
N THR A 58 3.10 13.70 9.20
CA THR A 58 3.25 15.14 9.40
C THR A 58 2.83 15.92 8.15
N SER A 59 3.31 15.53 6.96
CA SER A 59 2.91 16.15 5.68
C SER A 59 1.41 16.04 5.41
N MET A 60 0.81 14.88 5.69
CA MET A 60 -0.63 14.68 5.51
C MET A 60 -1.46 15.57 6.43
N LEU A 61 -1.07 15.69 7.71
CA LEU A 61 -1.73 16.59 8.65
C LEU A 61 -1.52 18.06 8.30
N ALA A 62 -0.38 18.43 7.71
CA ALA A 62 -0.13 19.78 7.22
C ALA A 62 -0.90 20.12 5.93
N GLY A 63 -1.53 19.14 5.28
CA GLY A 63 -2.14 19.33 3.96
C GLY A 63 -1.12 19.46 2.82
N ASP A 64 0.12 18.99 3.03
CA ASP A 64 1.18 19.00 2.02
C ASP A 64 1.18 17.69 1.24
N LEU A 65 0.37 17.66 0.16
CA LEU A 65 0.22 16.48 -0.68
C LEU A 65 1.50 16.16 -1.46
N GLU A 66 2.22 17.17 -1.94
CA GLU A 66 3.45 16.99 -2.72
C GLU A 66 4.52 16.28 -1.86
N ALA A 67 4.77 16.79 -0.65
CA ALA A 67 5.71 16.15 0.28
C ALA A 67 5.24 14.74 0.67
N ALA A 68 3.94 14.55 0.91
CA ALA A 68 3.41 13.23 1.21
C ALA A 68 3.65 12.23 0.06
N LEU A 69 3.39 12.62 -1.19
CA LEU A 69 3.62 11.76 -2.36
C LEU A 69 5.12 11.46 -2.57
N ALA A 70 6.00 12.44 -2.36
CA ALA A 70 7.45 12.23 -2.44
C ALA A 70 7.94 11.19 -1.42
N LEU A 71 7.41 11.21 -0.19
CA LEU A 71 7.76 10.23 0.85
C LEU A 71 7.24 8.82 0.51
N ARG A 72 6.11 8.72 -0.19
CA ARG A 72 5.58 7.44 -0.69
C ARG A 72 6.40 6.89 -1.84
N GLU A 73 6.92 7.76 -2.70
CA GLU A 73 7.89 7.39 -3.74
C GLU A 73 9.16 6.85 -3.09
N GLU A 74 9.73 7.56 -2.12
CA GLU A 74 10.94 7.15 -1.40
C GLU A 74 10.74 5.79 -0.68
N ALA A 75 9.55 5.56 -0.11
CA ALA A 75 9.19 4.25 0.42
C ALA A 75 9.16 3.16 -0.66
N ASN A 76 8.63 3.46 -1.86
CA ASN A 76 8.59 2.52 -2.98
C ASN A 76 10.01 2.18 -3.47
N GLU A 77 10.86 3.18 -3.61
CA GLU A 77 12.28 3.04 -3.94
C GLU A 77 13.03 2.19 -2.90
N LEU A 78 12.71 2.33 -1.61
CA LEU A 78 13.24 1.47 -0.56
C LEU A 78 12.87 0.01 -0.77
N ALA A 79 11.59 -0.27 -1.08
CA ALA A 79 11.13 -1.63 -1.36
C ALA A 79 11.79 -2.21 -2.63
N LEU A 80 11.99 -1.40 -3.67
CA LEU A 80 12.75 -1.77 -4.86
C LEU A 80 14.20 -2.11 -4.51
N ARG A 81 14.87 -1.28 -3.70
CA ARG A 81 16.25 -1.54 -3.25
C ARG A 81 16.38 -2.85 -2.50
N LEU A 82 15.49 -3.10 -1.54
CA LEU A 82 15.52 -4.32 -0.73
C LEU A 82 15.22 -5.58 -1.56
N ASN A 83 14.60 -5.42 -2.72
CA ASN A 83 14.23 -6.51 -3.60
C ASN A 83 15.10 -6.55 -4.87
N ASN A 84 16.35 -6.07 -4.78
CA ASN A 84 17.34 -6.12 -5.85
C ASN A 84 16.89 -5.47 -7.18
N GLY A 85 16.10 -4.41 -7.09
CA GLY A 85 15.59 -3.67 -8.24
C GLY A 85 14.25 -4.18 -8.79
N GLU A 86 13.73 -5.30 -8.29
CA GLU A 86 12.41 -5.82 -8.66
C GLU A 86 11.30 -5.25 -7.75
N PRO A 87 10.04 -5.15 -8.20
CA PRO A 87 8.93 -4.70 -7.36
C PRO A 87 8.77 -5.54 -6.08
N GLY A 88 9.02 -4.93 -4.92
CA GLY A 88 8.94 -5.61 -3.60
C GLY A 88 7.63 -5.39 -2.85
N ILE A 89 6.60 -4.82 -3.49
CA ILE A 89 5.31 -4.47 -2.88
C ILE A 89 4.19 -5.35 -3.45
N LEU A 90 3.21 -5.72 -2.62
CA LEU A 90 2.06 -6.55 -3.02
C LEU A 90 2.46 -7.90 -3.67
N ALA A 91 3.68 -8.38 -3.40
CA ALA A 91 4.30 -9.55 -4.03
C ALA A 91 4.41 -10.76 -3.08
N GLY A 92 3.46 -10.91 -2.16
CA GLY A 92 3.43 -11.97 -1.15
C GLY A 92 3.97 -11.55 0.22
N PRO A 93 3.82 -12.39 1.26
CA PRO A 93 4.07 -12.02 2.66
C PRO A 93 5.55 -11.74 2.98
N ASP A 94 6.47 -12.37 2.25
CA ASP A 94 7.91 -12.25 2.46
C ASP A 94 8.57 -11.22 1.53
N ALA A 95 7.79 -10.58 0.66
CA ALA A 95 8.29 -9.47 -0.14
C ALA A 95 8.68 -8.29 0.77
N PRO A 96 9.81 -7.59 0.52
CA PRO A 96 10.32 -6.60 1.46
C PRO A 96 9.34 -5.49 1.85
N GLY A 97 8.55 -4.98 0.90
CA GLY A 97 7.53 -3.98 1.19
C GLY A 97 6.40 -4.52 2.06
N CYS A 98 5.97 -5.77 1.85
CA CYS A 98 4.99 -6.44 2.69
C CYS A 98 5.52 -6.68 4.11
N MET A 99 6.79 -7.08 4.23
CA MET A 99 7.46 -7.23 5.52
C MET A 99 7.55 -5.89 6.26
N LEU A 100 8.00 -4.82 5.59
CA LEU A 100 8.07 -3.48 6.16
C LEU A 100 6.70 -3.02 6.68
N ALA A 101 5.65 -3.11 5.84
CA ALA A 101 4.29 -2.75 6.23
C ALA A 101 3.79 -3.53 7.45
N ARG A 102 4.04 -4.84 7.50
CA ARG A 102 3.65 -5.71 8.62
C ARG A 102 4.40 -5.36 9.91
N LEU A 103 5.72 -5.19 9.83
CA LEU A 103 6.60 -4.94 10.98
C LEU A 103 6.49 -3.51 11.53
N SER A 104 5.93 -2.59 10.74
CA SER A 104 5.63 -1.22 11.16
C SER A 104 4.14 -0.97 11.37
N ALA A 105 3.29 -2.01 11.34
CA ALA A 105 1.85 -1.84 11.51
C ALA A 105 1.54 -1.21 12.89
N ALA A 106 0.47 -0.42 12.93
CA ALA A 106 -0.08 0.03 14.20
C ALA A 106 -0.59 -1.18 14.99
N GLU A 107 -0.52 -1.08 16.32
CA GLU A 107 -1.13 -2.08 17.20
C GLU A 107 -2.65 -2.20 16.91
N THR A 108 -3.16 -3.43 16.88
CA THR A 108 -4.60 -3.68 16.66
C THR A 108 -5.45 -2.90 17.66
N GLY A 109 -6.45 -2.18 17.15
CA GLY A 109 -7.32 -1.29 17.94
C GLY A 109 -6.83 0.15 18.01
N THR A 110 -5.57 0.43 17.63
CA THR A 110 -5.01 1.78 17.62
C THR A 110 -5.20 2.43 16.24
N VAL A 111 -5.60 3.69 16.23
CA VAL A 111 -5.68 4.47 14.99
C VAL A 111 -4.26 4.64 14.43
N PRO A 112 -4.00 4.20 13.18
CA PRO A 112 -2.66 4.28 12.60
C PRO A 112 -2.28 5.73 12.30
N LEU A 113 -0.98 5.98 12.11
CA LEU A 113 -0.53 7.17 11.42
C LEU A 113 -0.94 7.13 9.93
N TRP A 114 -0.93 8.27 9.27
CA TRP A 114 -1.12 8.27 7.81
C TRP A 114 0.02 7.52 7.13
N GLY A 115 -0.30 6.61 6.21
CA GLY A 115 0.69 5.79 5.51
C GLY A 115 1.12 4.54 6.28
N GLN A 116 0.62 4.33 7.50
CA GLN A 116 0.82 3.13 8.29
C GLN A 116 -0.35 2.17 8.12
N VAL A 117 -0.07 0.86 8.00
CA VAL A 117 -1.11 -0.17 8.06
C VAL A 117 -1.70 -0.22 9.47
N GLY A 118 -3.01 -0.35 9.60
CA GLY A 118 -3.65 -0.52 10.91
C GLY A 118 -5.07 -1.08 10.81
N SER A 119 -5.51 -1.71 11.89
CA SER A 119 -6.88 -2.18 12.06
C SER A 119 -7.46 -1.64 13.36
N PHE A 120 -8.58 -0.92 13.29
CA PHE A 120 -9.18 -0.25 14.45
C PHE A 120 -10.71 -0.13 14.31
N ILE A 121 -11.42 0.06 15.42
CA ILE A 121 -12.88 0.18 15.41
C ILE A 121 -13.29 1.62 15.60
N ILE A 122 -14.16 2.11 14.72
CA ILE A 122 -14.79 3.43 14.86
C ILE A 122 -16.30 3.26 15.04
N LYS A 123 -16.94 4.32 15.56
CA LYS A 123 -18.39 4.44 15.61
C LYS A 123 -18.87 5.38 14.52
N VAL A 124 -19.68 4.88 13.60
CA VAL A 124 -20.36 5.71 12.58
C VAL A 124 -21.85 5.55 12.75
N ARG A 125 -22.52 6.63 13.19
CA ARG A 125 -23.93 6.59 13.61
C ARG A 125 -24.16 5.52 14.69
N LEU A 126 -24.98 4.51 14.40
CA LEU A 126 -25.27 3.38 15.29
C LEU A 126 -24.38 2.15 15.02
N MET A 127 -23.50 2.21 14.02
CA MET A 127 -22.64 1.07 13.64
C MET A 127 -21.29 1.13 14.36
N ARG A 128 -20.84 -0.04 14.82
CA ARG A 128 -19.42 -0.30 15.08
C ARG A 128 -18.82 -0.88 13.80
N VAL A 129 -17.76 -0.24 13.31
CA VAL A 129 -17.12 -0.58 12.04
C VAL A 129 -15.65 -0.83 12.29
N ARG A 130 -15.14 -2.01 11.92
CA ARG A 130 -13.70 -2.26 11.90
C ARG A 130 -13.14 -1.73 10.58
N ILE A 131 -12.22 -0.79 10.69
CA ILE A 131 -11.47 -0.22 9.58
C ILE A 131 -10.17 -0.97 9.46
N ASP A 132 -9.91 -1.55 8.29
CA ASP A 132 -8.58 -2.05 7.92
C ASP A 132 -8.01 -1.01 6.93
N MET A 133 -7.06 -0.20 7.40
CA MET A 133 -6.46 0.93 6.68
C MET A 133 -5.18 0.47 5.98
N ASP A 134 -5.05 0.82 4.70
CA ASP A 134 -3.84 0.54 3.93
C ASP A 134 -2.71 1.52 4.30
N GLY A 135 -1.47 1.02 4.25
CA GLY A 135 -0.27 1.85 4.33
C GLY A 135 0.24 2.30 2.96
N MET A 136 1.43 2.92 2.92
CA MET A 136 2.03 3.44 1.68
C MET A 136 2.25 2.38 0.58
N PHE A 137 2.36 1.11 0.95
CA PHE A 137 2.51 -0.03 0.03
C PHE A 137 1.19 -0.67 -0.42
N GLY A 138 0.04 -0.12 -0.01
CA GLY A 138 -1.27 -0.57 -0.46
C GLY A 138 -1.55 -0.25 -1.93
N ILE A 139 -2.65 -0.77 -2.46
CA ILE A 139 -3.04 -0.59 -3.87
C ILE A 139 -3.20 0.90 -4.18
N GLY A 140 -2.41 1.44 -5.10
CA GLY A 140 -2.45 2.86 -5.44
C GLY A 140 -1.95 3.80 -4.33
N GLY A 141 -1.39 3.29 -3.23
CA GLY A 141 -0.86 4.10 -2.12
C GLY A 141 0.15 5.15 -2.59
N ARG A 142 0.97 4.78 -3.58
CA ARG A 142 1.94 5.66 -4.24
C ARG A 142 1.33 6.91 -4.91
N PHE A 143 0.10 6.83 -5.41
CA PHE A 143 -0.45 7.87 -6.31
C PHE A 143 -1.75 8.54 -5.82
N MET A 144 -2.55 7.87 -4.98
CA MET A 144 -3.85 8.38 -4.57
C MET A 144 -3.70 9.50 -3.54
N THR A 145 -4.62 10.47 -3.50
CA THR A 145 -4.53 11.55 -2.50
C THR A 145 -4.61 11.01 -1.06
N TRP A 146 -5.62 10.20 -0.80
CA TRP A 146 -5.86 9.57 0.50
C TRP A 146 -5.54 8.08 0.49
N MET A 147 -5.21 7.54 1.68
CA MET A 147 -5.06 6.09 1.85
C MET A 147 -6.41 5.38 1.68
N ASN A 148 -6.35 4.20 1.07
CA ASN A 148 -7.49 3.32 0.97
C ASN A 148 -7.78 2.67 2.32
N PHE A 149 -9.01 2.21 2.48
CA PHE A 149 -9.37 1.36 3.60
C PHE A 149 -10.53 0.44 3.23
N SER A 150 -10.74 -0.56 4.06
CA SER A 150 -11.96 -1.35 4.05
C SER A 150 -12.71 -1.25 5.37
N ALA A 151 -14.04 -1.28 5.27
CA ALA A 151 -14.95 -1.28 6.40
C ALA A 151 -15.55 -2.68 6.53
N ASN A 152 -15.41 -3.26 7.73
CA ASN A 152 -15.94 -4.56 8.10
C ASN A 152 -16.98 -4.40 9.20
N ALA A 153 -18.04 -5.19 9.11
CA ALA A 153 -19.05 -5.26 10.17
C ALA A 153 -18.43 -5.86 11.44
N VAL A 154 -18.70 -5.24 12.58
CA VAL A 154 -18.45 -5.83 13.90
C VAL A 154 -19.71 -6.55 14.39
N ASP A 155 -20.87 -5.92 14.21
CA ASP A 155 -22.17 -6.45 14.60
C ASP A 155 -22.85 -7.09 13.37
N HIS A 156 -22.55 -8.36 13.11
CA HIS A 156 -23.01 -9.07 11.91
C HIS A 156 -24.54 -9.33 11.86
N ASP A 157 -25.24 -9.16 12.97
CA ASP A 157 -26.70 -9.25 13.09
C ASP A 157 -27.42 -7.93 12.74
N LYS A 158 -26.68 -6.82 12.62
CA LYS A 158 -27.23 -5.49 12.33
C LYS A 158 -27.03 -5.08 10.87
N PRO A 159 -27.85 -4.13 10.37
CA PRO A 159 -27.64 -3.55 9.05
C PRO A 159 -26.26 -2.88 8.90
N PHE A 160 -25.66 -2.97 7.72
CA PHE A 160 -24.32 -2.48 7.41
C PHE A 160 -24.27 -1.80 6.03
N LEU A 161 -23.06 -1.41 5.59
CA LEU A 161 -22.80 -0.76 4.31
C LEU A 161 -23.04 -1.67 3.09
N SER A 162 -23.08 -2.98 3.30
CA SER A 162 -23.27 -3.99 2.27
C SER A 162 -23.93 -5.25 2.85
N GLU A 163 -24.48 -6.08 1.96
CA GLU A 163 -25.05 -7.40 2.30
C GLU A 163 -24.00 -8.42 2.78
N THR A 164 -22.72 -8.18 2.50
CA THR A 164 -21.62 -9.08 2.86
C THR A 164 -20.97 -8.76 4.21
N GLY A 165 -21.33 -7.64 4.82
CA GLY A 165 -20.61 -7.12 5.99
C GLY A 165 -19.23 -6.56 5.65
N TYR A 166 -18.92 -6.33 4.37
CA TYR A 166 -17.64 -5.79 3.90
C TYR A 166 -17.85 -4.70 2.83
N ARG A 167 -17.12 -3.60 2.93
CA ARG A 167 -17.07 -2.55 1.91
C ARG A 167 -15.66 -2.02 1.76
N SER A 168 -15.13 -2.05 0.54
CA SER A 168 -13.86 -1.40 0.21
C SER A 168 -14.07 0.04 -0.26
N PHE A 169 -13.15 0.93 0.11
CA PHE A 169 -13.07 2.31 -0.33
C PHE A 169 -11.69 2.54 -0.97
N LEU A 170 -11.67 2.53 -2.30
CA LEU A 170 -10.47 2.70 -3.13
C LEU A 170 -10.57 3.96 -3.98
N GLY A 171 -9.42 4.55 -4.32
CA GLY A 171 -9.36 5.65 -5.29
C GLY A 171 -9.94 6.96 -4.77
N LEU A 172 -9.80 7.21 -3.47
CA LEU A 172 -10.31 8.41 -2.80
C LEU A 172 -9.45 9.62 -3.17
N ASN A 173 -9.82 10.29 -4.25
CA ASN A 173 -9.17 11.50 -4.74
C ASN A 173 -10.05 12.72 -4.42
N ALA A 174 -9.63 13.45 -3.40
CA ALA A 174 -10.23 14.70 -2.97
C ALA A 174 -9.12 15.57 -2.38
N VAL A 175 -9.30 16.89 -2.42
CA VAL A 175 -8.33 17.84 -1.86
C VAL A 175 -7.96 17.43 -0.43
N ILE A 176 -6.65 17.45 -0.13
CA ILE A 176 -6.16 17.15 1.21
C ILE A 176 -6.62 18.24 2.19
N VAL A 177 -7.07 17.83 3.36
CA VAL A 177 -7.60 18.73 4.40
C VAL A 177 -6.65 18.67 5.59
N PRO A 178 -6.08 19.81 6.03
CA PRO A 178 -5.23 19.84 7.21
C PRO A 178 -5.92 19.28 8.46
N ASP A 179 -5.12 18.74 9.38
CA ASP A 179 -5.54 18.16 10.66
C ASP A 179 -6.51 16.97 10.57
N LEU A 180 -6.81 16.47 9.37
CA LEU A 180 -7.71 15.34 9.20
C LEU A 180 -7.00 14.04 9.58
N THR A 181 -7.42 13.43 10.69
CA THR A 181 -6.89 12.14 11.15
C THR A 181 -7.45 10.96 10.33
N PRO A 182 -6.78 9.79 10.30
CA PRO A 182 -7.29 8.60 9.63
C PRO A 182 -8.68 8.16 10.09
N GLU A 183 -8.95 8.25 11.40
CA GLU A 183 -10.27 7.97 11.98
C GLU A 183 -11.35 8.95 11.48
N THR A 184 -11.07 10.25 11.53
CA THR A 184 -12.03 11.28 11.10
C THR A 184 -12.29 11.17 9.60
N PHE A 185 -11.26 10.88 8.81
CA PHE A 185 -11.37 10.64 7.38
C PHE A 185 -12.28 9.43 7.08
N ALA A 186 -11.98 8.26 7.68
CA ALA A 186 -12.78 7.06 7.47
C ALA A 186 -14.25 7.28 7.84
N THR A 187 -14.49 7.97 8.97
CA THR A 187 -15.84 8.36 9.40
C THR A 187 -16.55 9.19 8.33
N LYS A 188 -15.93 10.28 7.86
CA LYS A 188 -16.52 11.18 6.84
C LYS A 188 -16.80 10.48 5.51
N VAL A 189 -15.89 9.61 5.07
CA VAL A 189 -16.07 8.84 3.82
C VAL A 189 -17.25 7.88 3.96
N ILE A 190 -17.36 7.17 5.08
CA ILE A 190 -18.49 6.27 5.34
C ILE A 190 -19.80 7.06 5.43
N GLU A 191 -19.84 8.19 6.15
CA GLU A 191 -21.03 9.03 6.25
C GLU A 191 -21.48 9.55 4.88
N THR A 192 -20.53 9.98 4.06
CA THR A 192 -20.79 10.44 2.68
C THR A 192 -21.34 9.31 1.83
N HIS A 193 -20.76 8.10 1.94
CA HIS A 193 -21.24 6.92 1.22
C HIS A 193 -22.67 6.55 1.64
N ILE A 194 -22.97 6.58 2.94
CA ILE A 194 -24.33 6.32 3.44
C ILE A 194 -25.31 7.35 2.87
N ALA A 195 -24.94 8.64 2.89
CA ALA A 195 -25.82 9.71 2.44
C ALA A 195 -26.07 9.65 0.93
N LYS A 196 -25.02 9.49 0.12
CA LYS A 196 -25.09 9.61 -1.35
C LYS A 196 -25.45 8.29 -2.03
N GLU A 197 -24.72 7.23 -1.71
CA GLU A 197 -24.83 5.94 -2.42
C GLU A 197 -25.95 5.08 -1.84
N LEU A 198 -26.07 5.06 -0.50
CA LEU A 198 -27.08 4.28 0.19
C LEU A 198 -28.37 5.07 0.47
N LYS A 199 -28.40 6.37 0.14
CA LYS A 199 -29.57 7.26 0.36
C LYS A 199 -30.09 7.20 1.80
N GLY A 200 -29.17 7.09 2.76
CA GLY A 200 -29.45 7.00 4.19
C GLY A 200 -29.85 5.61 4.70
N ARG A 201 -29.93 4.57 3.85
CA ARG A 201 -30.46 3.24 4.21
C ARG A 201 -29.37 2.17 4.19
N LEU A 202 -29.08 1.60 5.35
CA LEU A 202 -28.17 0.46 5.48
C LEU A 202 -28.82 -0.82 4.94
N ARG A 203 -28.00 -1.84 4.65
CA ARG A 203 -28.43 -3.13 4.12
C ARG A 203 -28.34 -4.22 5.18
N ALA A 204 -29.31 -5.12 5.21
CA ALA A 204 -29.21 -6.31 6.05
C ALA A 204 -28.07 -7.20 5.54
N ILE A 205 -27.18 -7.64 6.44
CA ILE A 205 -26.16 -8.63 6.09
C ILE A 205 -26.85 -9.97 5.84
N GLU A 206 -26.53 -10.65 4.74
CA GLU A 206 -27.13 -11.95 4.42
C GLU A 206 -26.73 -13.01 5.46
N PRO A 207 -27.63 -13.96 5.80
CA PRO A 207 -27.37 -14.98 6.82
C PRO A 207 -26.04 -15.72 6.66
N ARG A 208 -25.62 -16.03 5.43
CA ARG A 208 -24.36 -16.74 5.13
C ARG A 208 -23.10 -15.96 5.55
N TYR A 209 -23.18 -14.65 5.73
CA TYR A 209 -22.06 -13.81 6.17
C TYR A 209 -22.17 -13.41 7.65
N ARG A 210 -23.14 -13.96 8.39
CA ARG A 210 -23.33 -13.66 9.82
C ARG A 210 -22.52 -14.55 10.76
N GLN A 211 -21.95 -15.63 10.26
CA GLN A 211 -21.16 -16.59 11.03
C GLN A 211 -19.72 -16.64 10.49
N GLY A 212 -18.72 -16.61 11.39
CA GLY A 212 -17.36 -17.05 11.05
C GLY A 212 -16.23 -16.02 10.93
N LYS A 213 -16.24 -14.91 11.68
CA LYS A 213 -15.02 -14.11 11.86
C LYS A 213 -14.78 -13.85 13.34
N GLU A 214 -13.98 -14.72 13.97
CA GLU A 214 -13.35 -14.38 15.25
C GLU A 214 -12.46 -13.14 15.04
N ILE A 215 -12.52 -12.21 15.99
CA ILE A 215 -11.75 -10.96 16.01
C ILE A 215 -10.32 -11.26 16.42
#